data_AF-A0A2M8DCW4-F1
#
_entry.id   AF-A0A2M8DCW4-F1
#
_cell.length_a   1.000
_cell.length_b   1.000
_cell.length_c   1.000
_cell.angle_alpha   90.00
_cell.angle_beta   90.00
_cell.angle_gamma   90.00
#
_symmetry.space_group_name_H-M   'P 1'
#
loop_
_entity.id
_entity.type
_entity.pdbx_description
1 polymer ?
#
loop_
_entity_poly.entity_id
_entity_poly.type
_entity_poly.pdbx_seq_one_letter_code
_entity_poly.pdbx_strand_id
1 'polypeptide(L)'
;MTIDELYKIIKDRQLKMPEGSYVASLFKAGQDRIIQKVGEESTEVVIAAKNSDKQKVISEVADLWFHLLVMLVSLNIDPKEILAEL
;
A
#
# COMPACT_ATOMS: atom_id res chain seq x y z
N MET A 1 3.05 7.14 -13.60
CA MET A 1 3.34 7.10 -12.16
C MET A 1 4.12 5.83 -11.85
N THR A 2 5.31 5.95 -11.28
CA THR A 2 6.14 4.83 -10.85
C THR A 2 5.92 4.51 -9.37
N ILE A 3 6.46 3.38 -8.90
CA ILE A 3 6.41 2.99 -7.47
C ILE A 3 7.15 4.03 -6.60
N ASP A 4 8.31 4.51 -7.04
CA ASP A 4 9.09 5.53 -6.33
C ASP A 4 8.34 6.88 -6.27
N GLU A 5 7.66 7.28 -7.35
CA GLU A 5 6.82 8.48 -7.37
C GLU A 5 5.63 8.36 -6.39
N LEU A 6 4.95 7.21 -6.39
CA LEU A 6 3.82 6.98 -5.49
C LEU A 6 4.28 6.94 -4.01
N TYR A 7 5.41 6.28 -3.72
CA TYR A 7 6.01 6.27 -2.39
C TYR A 7 6.28 7.69 -1.87
N LYS A 8 6.90 8.55 -2.70
CA LYS A 8 7.16 9.95 -2.35
C LYS A 8 5.88 10.72 -2.06
N ILE A 9 4.82 10.49 -2.84
CA ILE A 9 3.50 11.10 -2.60
C ILE A 9 2.91 10.63 -1.26
N ILE A 10 3.00 9.34 -0.95
CA ILE A 10 2.50 8.78 0.32
C ILE A 10 3.29 9.37 1.50
N LYS A 11 4.61 9.45 1.40
CA LYS A 11 5.49 10.04 2.41
C LYS A 11 5.18 11.52 2.63
N ASP A 12 4.96 12.29 1.56
CA ASP A 12 4.54 13.70 1.66
C ASP A 12 3.19 13.84 2.39
N ARG A 13 2.23 12.95 2.11
CA ARG A 13 0.93 12.95 2.78
C ARG A 13 1.00 12.53 4.25
N GLN A 14 1.91 11.61 4.62
CA GLN A 14 2.20 11.28 6.02
C GLN A 14 2.70 12.51 6.79
N LEU A 15 3.57 13.31 6.16
CA LEU A 15 4.17 14.49 6.78
C LEU A 15 3.19 15.66 6.88
N LYS A 16 2.45 15.95 5.80
CA LYS A 16 1.56 17.11 5.72
C LYS A 16 0.17 16.88 6.32
N MET A 17 -0.25 15.63 6.46
CA MET A 17 -1.57 15.24 6.97
C MET A 17 -2.74 16.05 6.37
N PRO A 18 -2.84 16.18 5.03
CA PRO A 18 -3.89 16.98 4.41
C PRO A 18 -5.29 16.47 4.78
N GLU A 19 -6.21 17.40 5.03
CA GLU A 19 -7.60 17.11 5.36
C GLU A 19 -8.28 16.33 4.22
N GLY A 20 -9.14 15.36 4.56
CA GLY A 20 -9.83 14.50 3.59
C GLY A 20 -8.95 13.46 2.88
N SER A 21 -7.64 13.41 3.14
CA SER A 21 -6.76 12.40 2.51
C SER A 21 -6.92 11.02 3.14
N TYR A 22 -7.18 10.02 2.30
CA TYR A 22 -7.19 8.62 2.71
C TYR A 22 -5.85 8.16 3.31
N VAL A 23 -4.73 8.59 2.72
CA VAL A 23 -3.40 8.27 3.25
C VAL A 23 -3.22 8.84 4.67
N ALA A 24 -3.65 10.10 4.89
CA ALA A 24 -3.59 10.70 6.21
C ALA A 24 -4.49 9.98 7.22
N SER A 25 -5.65 9.48 6.81
CA SER A 25 -6.53 8.72 7.72
C SER A 25 -5.95 7.36 8.10
N LEU A 26 -5.25 6.67 7.19
CA LEU A 26 -4.51 5.44 7.50
C LEU A 26 -3.43 5.69 8.55
N PHE A 27 -2.62 6.74 8.37
CA PHE A 27 -1.57 7.08 9.35
C PHE A 27 -2.15 7.54 10.70
N LYS A 28 -3.28 8.25 10.71
CA LYS A 28 -4.00 8.60 11.95
C LYS A 28 -4.56 7.37 12.66
N ALA A 29 -5.00 6.35 11.92
CA ALA A 29 -5.51 5.11 12.47
C ALA A 29 -4.41 4.20 13.05
N GLY A 30 -3.16 4.41 12.65
CA GLY A 30 -1.99 3.73 13.23
C GLY A 30 -1.60 2.42 12.55
N GLN A 31 -0.52 1.81 13.06
CA GLN A 31 0.15 0.67 12.45
C GLN A 31 -0.79 -0.54 12.27
N ASP A 32 -1.63 -0.84 13.27
CA ASP A 32 -2.53 -1.99 13.24
C ASP A 32 -3.51 -1.92 12.05
N ARG A 33 -4.05 -0.73 11.77
CA ARG A 33 -4.94 -0.53 10.61
C ARG A 33 -4.20 -0.69 9.28
N ILE A 34 -2.95 -0.24 9.22
CA ILE A 34 -2.12 -0.34 8.01
C ILE A 34 -1.81 -1.80 7.70
N ILE A 35 -1.33 -2.58 8.67
CA ILE A 35 -1.00 -4.01 8.45
C ILE A 35 -2.26 -4.86 8.25
N GLN A 36 -3.39 -4.48 8.86
CA GLN A 36 -4.68 -5.11 8.59
C GLN A 36 -5.03 -5.00 7.10
N LYS A 37 -4.91 -3.81 6.50
CA LYS A 37 -5.17 -3.62 5.06
C LYS A 37 -4.25 -4.48 4.20
N VAL A 38 -2.96 -4.60 4.54
CA VAL A 38 -2.04 -5.49 3.80
C VAL A 38 -2.53 -6.95 3.84
N GLY A 39 -2.98 -7.43 5.00
CA GLY A 39 -3.54 -8.78 5.14
C GLY A 39 -4.86 -9.00 4.40
N GLU A 40 -5.75 -8.01 4.44
CA GLU A 40 -7.01 -7.99 3.68
C GLU A 40 -6.72 -8.13 2.17
N GLU A 41 -5.94 -7.20 1.60
CA GLU A 41 -5.67 -7.19 0.15
C GLU A 41 -4.90 -8.43 -0.31
N SER A 42 -3.97 -8.93 0.50
CA SER A 42 -3.26 -10.18 0.20
C SER A 42 -4.22 -11.36 0.04
N THR A 43 -5.24 -11.43 0.91
CA THR A 43 -6.26 -12.48 0.86
C THR A 43 -7.16 -12.31 -0.36
N GLU A 44 -7.54 -11.07 -0.68
CA GLU A 44 -8.37 -10.77 -1.85
C GLU A 44 -7.66 -11.09 -3.17
N VAL A 45 -6.36 -10.80 -3.28
CA VAL A 45 -5.52 -11.22 -4.43
C VAL A 45 -5.54 -12.74 -4.61
N VAL A 46 -5.35 -13.51 -3.53
CA VAL A 46 -5.36 -14.98 -3.59
C VAL A 46 -6.72 -15.49 -4.08
N ILE A 47 -7.82 -14.92 -3.57
CA ILE A 47 -9.18 -15.29 -3.97
C ILE A 47 -9.43 -14.93 -5.44
N ALA A 48 -9.04 -13.73 -5.88
CA ALA A 48 -9.20 -13.27 -7.26
C ALA A 48 -8.43 -14.18 -8.23
N ALA A 49 -7.19 -14.52 -7.90
CA ALA A 49 -6.35 -15.41 -8.69
C ALA A 49 -6.93 -16.83 -8.78
N LYS A 50 -7.39 -17.40 -7.65
CA LYS A 50 -8.08 -18.70 -7.61
C LYS A 50 -9.30 -18.72 -8.55
N ASN A 51 -10.04 -17.63 -8.62
CA ASN A 51 -11.25 -17.52 -9.43
C ASN A 51 -10.97 -17.16 -10.90
N SER A 52 -9.71 -17.01 -11.31
CA SER A 52 -9.32 -16.58 -12.67
C SER A 52 -9.98 -15.25 -13.11
N ASP A 53 -10.32 -14.39 -12.14
CA ASP A 53 -10.92 -13.09 -12.41
C ASP A 53 -9.81 -12.07 -12.68
N LYS A 54 -9.47 -11.92 -13.97
CA LYS A 54 -8.40 -11.02 -14.40
C LYS A 54 -8.59 -9.57 -13.92
N GLN A 55 -9.82 -9.06 -13.95
CA GLN A 55 -10.05 -7.66 -13.57
C GLN A 55 -9.86 -7.48 -12.07
N LYS A 56 -10.36 -8.44 -11.29
CA LYS A 56 -10.20 -8.41 -9.84
C LYS A 56 -8.75 -8.63 -9.42
N VAL A 57 -8.00 -9.50 -10.09
CA VAL A 57 -6.55 -9.63 -9.84
C VAL A 57 -5.84 -8.29 -10.03
N ILE A 58 -6.15 -7.56 -11.11
CA ILE A 58 -5.52 -6.25 -11.35
C ILE A 58 -5.90 -5.25 -10.25
N SER A 59 -7.16 -5.20 -9.81
CA SER A 59 -7.58 -4.28 -8.75
C SER A 59 -6.93 -4.60 -7.41
N GLU A 60 -6.95 -5.87 -6.97
CA GLU A 60 -6.48 -6.21 -5.63
C GLU A 60 -4.95 -6.19 -5.56
N VAL A 61 -4.25 -6.49 -6.66
CA VAL A 61 -2.79 -6.32 -6.70
C VAL A 61 -2.42 -4.84 -6.63
N ALA A 62 -3.19 -3.97 -7.30
CA ALA A 62 -2.96 -2.53 -7.20
C ALA A 62 -3.20 -2.02 -5.77
N ASP A 63 -4.25 -2.48 -5.09
CA ASP A 63 -4.52 -2.07 -3.71
C ASP A 63 -3.49 -2.65 -2.73
N LEU A 64 -3.09 -3.91 -2.93
CA LEU A 64 -2.00 -4.53 -2.17
C LEU A 64 -0.70 -3.74 -2.33
N TRP A 65 -0.30 -3.39 -3.56
CA TRP A 65 0.91 -2.58 -3.79
C TRP A 65 0.81 -1.21 -3.11
N PHE A 66 -0.34 -0.55 -3.22
CA PHE A 66 -0.57 0.72 -2.54
C PHE A 66 -0.40 0.57 -1.02
N HIS A 67 -1.06 -0.42 -0.41
CA HIS A 67 -1.01 -0.66 1.03
C HIS A 67 0.35 -1.13 1.53
N LEU A 68 1.11 -1.88 0.72
CA LEU A 68 2.51 -2.19 0.99
C LEU A 68 3.36 -0.92 1.02
N LEU A 69 3.18 0.02 0.08
CA LEU A 69 3.92 1.29 0.10
C LEU A 69 3.56 2.16 1.31
N VAL A 70 2.29 2.18 1.73
CA VAL A 70 1.87 2.86 2.98
C VAL A 70 2.58 2.24 4.19
N MET A 71 2.67 0.91 4.25
CA MET A 71 3.40 0.20 5.30
C MET A 71 4.91 0.47 5.26
N LEU A 72 5.54 0.49 4.08
CA LEU A 72 6.97 0.84 3.97
C LEU A 72 7.23 2.27 4.44
N VAL A 73 6.35 3.22 4.12
CA VAL A 73 6.43 4.59 4.65
C VAL A 73 6.26 4.61 6.18
N SER A 74 5.34 3.83 6.76
CA SER A 74 5.16 3.77 8.22
C SER A 74 6.36 3.17 8.95
N LEU A 75 7.09 2.26 8.30
CA LEU A 75 8.30 1.62 8.81
C LEU A 75 9.59 2.35 8.42
N ASN A 76 9.49 3.46 7.68
CA ASN A 76 10.63 4.20 7.13
C ASN A 76 11.61 3.33 6.31
N ILE A 77 11.07 2.46 5.46
CA ILE A 77 11.81 1.62 4.51
C ILE A 77 11.65 2.21 3.10
N ASP A 78 12.74 2.36 2.36
CA ASP A 78 12.71 2.79 0.95
C ASP A 78 12.41 1.58 0.04
N PRO A 79 11.49 1.69 -0.95
CA PRO A 79 11.24 0.61 -1.90
C PRO A 79 12.49 0.10 -2.63
N LYS A 80 13.54 0.93 -2.77
CA LYS A 80 14.82 0.53 -3.34
C LYS A 80 15.55 -0.52 -2.50
N GLU A 81 15.35 -0.52 -1.18
CA GLU A 81 15.91 -1.55 -0.30
C GLU A 81 15.27 -2.90 -0.59
N ILE A 82 13.95 -2.93 -0.84
CA ILE A 82 13.25 -4.17 -1.27
C ILE A 82 13.74 -4.62 -2.65
N LEU A 83 13.90 -3.70 -3.59
CA LEU A 83 14.37 -4.03 -4.94
C LEU A 83 15.82 -4.54 -4.95
N ALA A 84 16.67 -4.10 -4.00
CA ALA A 84 18.04 -4.59 -3.88
C ALA A 84 18.12 -6.03 -3.36
N GLU A 85 17.06 -6.55 -2.75
CA GLU A 85 16.95 -7.92 -2.25
C GLU A 85 16.41 -8.92 -3.30
N LEU A 86 15.90 -8.43 -4.44
CA LEU A 86 15.34 -9.25 -5.53
C LEU A 86 16.37 -9.56 -6.62
#